data_AF-A0A936D4K8-F1
#
_entry.id   AF-A0A936D4K8-F1
#
_cell.length_a   1.000
_cell.length_b   1.000
_cell.length_c   1.000
_cell.angle_alpha   90.00
_cell.angle_beta   90.00
_cell.angle_gamma   90.00
#
_symmetry.space_group_name_H-M   'P 1'
#
loop_
_entity.id
_entity.type
_entity.pdbx_description
1 polymer ?
#
loop_
_entity_poly.entity_id
_entity_poly.type
_entity_poly.pdbx_seq_one_letter_code
_entity_poly.pdbx_strand_id
1 'polypeptide(L)'
;MRSVRPRLVSLALALSFVGPVAWLSPKAAEASVSFAVTYDDMVTDADLVVVATPMDQKSVWEENRIVTYTHLKIEEGVAGQGQAGSEMWVRTLGGSIGKIGQLVDGEPVFIQGKSSLLFARSIKPGTFSVVARAQGQFPVLVDAASKRKSVVRNANCGLLLPRNQAVESRVGPVAPQARAAAPGPVAAVDALHGRALEDVTRDVVVQWKRLHK
;
A
#
# COMPACT_ATOMS: atom_id res chain seq x y z
N MET A 1 75.43 48.63 -6.45
CA MET A 1 75.25 48.53 -7.91
C MET A 1 74.43 47.28 -8.22
N ARG A 2 73.38 47.46 -9.04
CA ARG A 2 72.81 46.54 -10.06
C ARG A 2 72.81 45.02 -9.77
N SER A 3 71.79 44.21 -10.01
CA SER A 3 70.45 44.35 -10.61
C SER A 3 69.94 42.92 -10.90
N VAL A 4 68.64 42.81 -11.16
CA VAL A 4 67.95 41.76 -11.95
C VAL A 4 67.56 40.46 -11.23
N ARG A 5 66.24 40.27 -11.15
CA ARG A 5 65.55 38.97 -11.05
C ARG A 5 65.36 38.41 -12.46
N PRO A 6 65.34 37.07 -12.64
CA PRO A 6 64.09 36.49 -13.16
C PRO A 6 63.72 35.11 -12.60
N ARG A 7 62.48 34.71 -12.91
CA ARG A 7 61.69 33.56 -12.45
C ARG A 7 62.02 32.27 -13.21
N LEU A 8 61.92 31.11 -12.55
CA LEU A 8 61.60 29.76 -13.08
C LEU A 8 61.09 28.93 -11.87
N VAL A 9 59.79 28.70 -11.66
CA VAL A 9 58.92 27.65 -12.23
C VAL A 9 59.53 26.24 -12.14
N SER A 10 59.19 25.49 -11.06
CA SER A 10 58.51 24.17 -11.11
C SER A 10 58.80 23.26 -9.89
N LEU A 11 57.69 22.81 -9.29
CA LEU A 11 57.37 21.42 -8.91
C LEU A 11 58.16 20.70 -7.79
N ALA A 12 57.52 20.57 -6.62
CA ALA A 12 57.53 19.36 -5.78
C ALA A 12 56.32 19.38 -4.83
N LEU A 13 55.23 18.70 -5.18
CA LEU A 13 54.85 17.37 -4.67
C LEU A 13 54.43 17.43 -3.18
N ALA A 14 53.17 17.80 -2.94
CA ALA A 14 52.09 16.85 -2.66
C ALA A 14 52.29 16.11 -1.34
N LEU A 15 51.67 16.59 -0.27
CA LEU A 15 51.27 15.80 0.89
C LEU A 15 50.37 16.70 1.75
N SER A 16 49.39 16.11 2.43
CA SER A 16 48.53 16.77 3.44
C SER A 16 47.21 17.37 2.93
N PHE A 17 46.40 16.56 2.26
CA PHE A 17 44.95 16.59 2.49
C PHE A 17 44.34 15.20 2.28
N VAL A 18 44.99 14.16 2.82
CA VAL A 18 44.32 12.87 3.07
C VAL A 18 43.57 13.04 4.40
N GLY A 19 42.52 13.85 4.39
CA GLY A 19 41.51 13.80 5.45
C GLY A 19 40.84 12.43 5.42
N PRO A 20 40.32 11.91 6.55
CA PRO A 20 39.84 10.54 6.63
C PRO A 20 38.56 10.34 5.80
N VAL A 21 38.70 10.09 4.49
CA VAL A 21 37.62 9.73 3.56
C VAL A 21 37.34 8.21 3.60
N ALA A 22 37.98 7.46 4.49
CA ALA A 22 38.00 6.00 4.41
C ALA A 22 37.08 5.25 5.39
N TRP A 23 36.18 5.92 6.14
CA TRP A 23 35.39 5.24 7.19
C TRP A 23 33.89 5.56 7.18
N LEU A 24 33.34 5.93 6.03
CA LEU A 24 31.88 5.84 5.79
C LEU A 24 31.60 4.59 4.98
N SER A 25 31.68 3.41 5.62
CA SER A 25 31.13 2.20 5.02
C SER A 25 29.64 2.44 4.78
N PRO A 26 29.14 2.37 3.53
CA PRO A 26 27.72 2.50 3.27
C PRO A 26 27.00 1.39 4.03
N LYS A 27 26.22 1.76 5.06
CA LYS A 27 25.30 0.81 5.69
C LYS A 27 24.27 0.44 4.63
N ALA A 28 23.99 -0.85 4.48
CA ALA A 28 22.88 -1.31 3.66
C ALA A 28 21.61 -0.57 4.14
N ALA A 29 21.00 0.19 3.25
CA ALA A 29 19.72 0.82 3.54
C ALA A 29 18.67 -0.30 3.54
N GLU A 30 18.11 -0.61 4.70
CA GLU A 30 16.97 -1.52 4.79
C GLU A 30 15.73 -0.78 4.28
N ALA A 31 15.33 -1.07 3.05
CA ALA A 31 14.10 -0.61 2.45
C ALA A 31 13.09 -1.76 2.45
N SER A 32 11.88 -1.49 2.93
CA SER A 32 10.78 -2.45 2.79
C SER A 32 10.19 -2.36 1.39
N VAL A 33 9.89 -3.51 0.78
CA VAL A 33 9.18 -3.61 -0.50
C VAL A 33 7.79 -4.21 -0.27
N SER A 34 6.82 -3.76 -1.06
CA SER A 34 5.46 -4.32 -1.03
C SER A 34 5.24 -5.22 -2.24
N PHE A 35 4.70 -6.42 -2.00
CA PHE A 35 4.26 -7.31 -3.07
C PHE A 35 2.77 -7.11 -3.34
N ALA A 36 2.38 -7.25 -4.61
CA ALA A 36 0.99 -7.25 -5.00
C ALA A 36 0.27 -8.48 -4.41
N VAL A 37 -0.83 -8.24 -3.70
CA VAL A 37 -1.71 -9.30 -3.22
C VAL A 37 -2.57 -9.80 -4.37
N THR A 38 -2.75 -11.12 -4.46
CA THR A 38 -3.55 -11.73 -5.52
C THR A 38 -5.04 -11.51 -5.24
N TYR A 39 -5.87 -11.55 -6.29
CA TYR A 39 -7.32 -11.37 -6.12
C TYR A 39 -7.93 -12.49 -5.26
N ASP A 40 -7.50 -13.73 -5.46
CA ASP A 40 -7.94 -14.88 -4.67
C ASP A 40 -7.55 -14.72 -3.20
N ASP A 41 -6.30 -14.32 -2.90
CA ASP A 41 -5.86 -14.08 -1.52
C ASP A 41 -6.65 -12.93 -0.89
N MET A 42 -6.85 -11.82 -1.62
CA MET A 42 -7.61 -10.65 -1.13
C MET A 42 -9.03 -11.00 -0.71
N VAL A 43 -9.71 -11.83 -1.50
CA VAL A 43 -11.06 -12.29 -1.21
C VAL A 43 -11.04 -13.27 -0.03
N THR A 44 -10.16 -14.27 -0.06
CA THR A 44 -10.01 -15.30 0.99
C THR A 44 -9.73 -14.71 2.36
N ASP A 45 -8.93 -13.64 2.40
CA ASP A 45 -8.47 -13.02 3.64
C ASP A 45 -9.48 -12.07 4.30
N ALA A 46 -10.56 -11.74 3.59
CA ALA A 46 -11.60 -10.84 4.04
C ALA A 46 -12.71 -11.60 4.78
N ASP A 47 -13.20 -11.03 5.88
CA ASP A 47 -14.41 -11.49 6.56
C ASP A 47 -15.66 -10.79 6.01
N LEU A 48 -15.44 -9.64 5.38
CA LEU A 48 -16.49 -8.76 4.89
C LEU A 48 -16.00 -7.96 3.67
N VAL A 49 -16.85 -7.82 2.65
CA VAL A 49 -16.64 -6.88 1.54
C VAL A 49 -17.83 -5.93 1.42
N VAL A 50 -17.56 -4.62 1.45
CA VAL A 50 -18.59 -3.58 1.44
C VAL A 50 -18.19 -2.38 0.59
N VAL A 51 -19.18 -1.64 0.10
CA VAL A 51 -19.00 -0.25 -0.30
C VAL A 51 -19.41 0.62 0.88
N ALA A 52 -18.47 1.42 1.39
CA ALA A 52 -18.70 2.21 2.60
C ALA A 52 -18.15 3.62 2.47
N THR A 53 -18.80 4.56 3.18
CA THR A 53 -18.46 5.98 3.17
C THR A 53 -18.01 6.42 4.56
N PRO A 54 -16.80 6.99 4.69
CA PRO A 54 -16.31 7.54 5.94
C PRO A 54 -17.17 8.72 6.41
N MET A 55 -17.66 8.65 7.64
CA MET A 55 -18.47 9.68 8.29
C MET A 55 -17.62 10.61 9.14
N ASP A 56 -16.80 10.04 10.01
CA ASP A 56 -15.90 10.75 10.91
C ASP A 56 -14.70 9.86 11.25
N GLN A 57 -13.67 10.47 11.85
CA GLN A 57 -12.47 9.75 12.26
C GLN A 57 -11.87 10.37 13.51
N LYS A 58 -11.26 9.53 14.34
CA LYS A 58 -10.57 9.93 15.57
C LYS A 58 -9.24 9.21 15.71
N SER A 59 -8.18 9.98 15.90
CA SER A 59 -6.86 9.44 16.21
C SER A 59 -6.63 9.36 17.72
N VAL A 60 -6.03 8.27 18.18
CA VAL A 60 -5.67 8.01 19.59
C VAL A 60 -4.26 7.41 19.67
N TRP A 61 -3.62 7.56 20.83
CA TRP A 61 -2.38 6.85 21.12
C TRP A 61 -2.70 5.45 21.61
N GLU A 62 -2.11 4.44 20.97
CA GLU A 62 -2.11 3.04 21.41
C GLU A 62 -0.67 2.53 21.34
N GLU A 63 -0.15 2.00 22.45
CA GLU A 63 1.17 1.34 22.49
C GLU A 63 2.29 2.15 21.79
N ASN A 64 2.38 3.44 22.14
CA ASN A 64 3.35 4.38 21.58
C ASN A 64 3.21 4.70 20.07
N ARG A 65 2.09 4.36 19.45
CA ARG A 65 1.77 4.70 18.06
C ARG A 65 0.45 5.44 17.97
N ILE A 66 0.34 6.34 17.01
CA ILE A 66 -0.95 6.91 16.65
C ILE A 66 -1.72 5.88 15.82
N VAL A 67 -2.99 5.70 16.15
CA VAL A 67 -3.95 4.87 15.46
C VAL A 67 -5.18 5.72 15.16
N THR A 68 -5.76 5.55 13.98
CA THR A 68 -6.98 6.25 13.59
C THR A 68 -8.13 5.27 13.47
N TYR A 69 -9.21 5.55 14.19
CA TYR A 69 -10.48 4.87 14.04
C TYR A 69 -11.36 5.71 13.12
N THR A 70 -11.71 5.14 11.98
CA THR A 70 -12.63 5.75 11.03
C THR A 70 -14.00 5.10 11.18
N HIS A 71 -15.02 5.91 11.37
CA HIS A 71 -16.41 5.49 11.37
C HIS A 71 -16.94 5.49 9.94
N LEU A 72 -17.49 4.37 9.47
CA LEU A 72 -18.02 4.24 8.12
C LEU A 72 -19.46 3.77 8.13
N LYS A 73 -20.26 4.41 7.26
CA LYS A 73 -21.58 3.93 6.90
C LYS A 73 -21.48 2.99 5.70
N ILE A 74 -22.04 1.80 5.82
CA ILE A 74 -22.12 0.84 4.72
C ILE A 74 -23.22 1.30 3.77
N GLU A 75 -22.86 1.60 2.53
CA GLU A 75 -23.80 1.91 1.46
C GLU A 75 -24.36 0.64 0.83
N GLU A 76 -23.48 -0.36 0.61
CA GLU A 76 -23.81 -1.62 -0.03
C GLU A 76 -23.02 -2.77 0.63
N GLY A 77 -23.74 -3.83 0.98
CA GLY A 77 -23.15 -5.11 1.37
C GLY A 77 -22.82 -5.95 0.14
N VAL A 78 -21.56 -6.26 -0.09
CA VAL A 78 -21.13 -7.03 -1.28
C VAL A 78 -21.00 -8.51 -0.93
N ALA A 79 -20.22 -8.83 0.10
CA ALA A 79 -20.03 -10.20 0.56
C ALA A 79 -19.77 -10.23 2.07
N GLY A 80 -20.03 -11.37 2.72
CA GLY A 80 -20.03 -11.46 4.19
C GLY A 80 -21.27 -10.82 4.82
N GLN A 81 -21.26 -10.64 6.15
CA GLN A 81 -22.40 -10.12 6.92
C GLN A 81 -22.35 -8.59 7.10
N GLY A 82 -22.37 -7.83 5.99
CA GLY A 82 -22.44 -6.35 6.03
C GLY A 82 -23.73 -5.88 5.41
N GLN A 83 -24.60 -5.24 6.20
CA GLN A 83 -25.89 -4.80 5.72
C GLN A 83 -25.83 -3.34 5.24
N ALA A 84 -26.49 -3.03 4.12
CA ALA A 84 -26.67 -1.65 3.70
C ALA A 84 -27.37 -0.84 4.82
N GLY A 85 -26.82 0.35 5.11
CA GLY A 85 -27.30 1.24 6.16
C GLY A 85 -26.73 0.97 7.55
N SER A 86 -26.04 -0.16 7.78
CA SER A 86 -25.32 -0.39 9.04
C SER A 86 -24.00 0.38 9.11
N GLU A 87 -23.42 0.42 10.30
CA GLU A 87 -22.19 1.16 10.59
C GLU A 87 -21.06 0.20 10.99
N MET A 88 -19.83 0.59 10.69
CA MET A 88 -18.63 -0.16 11.07
C MET A 88 -17.48 0.79 11.43
N TRP A 89 -16.56 0.31 12.26
CA TRP A 89 -15.31 1.01 12.54
C TRP A 89 -14.16 0.33 11.81
N VAL A 90 -13.30 1.13 11.17
CA VAL A 90 -12.03 0.65 10.61
C VAL A 90 -10.88 1.28 11.37
N ARG A 91 -9.97 0.43 11.86
CA ARG A 91 -8.74 0.81 12.54
C ARG A 91 -7.61 0.87 11.53
N THR A 92 -6.92 2.00 11.45
CA THR A 92 -5.74 2.21 10.62
C THR A 92 -4.56 2.72 11.44
N LEU A 93 -3.33 2.43 11.02
CA LEU A 93 -2.12 2.94 11.66
C LEU A 93 -1.79 4.37 11.21
N GLY A 94 -1.33 5.21 12.14
CA GLY A 94 -1.04 6.61 11.88
C GLY A 94 -2.24 7.53 12.10
N GLY A 95 -2.09 8.78 11.67
CA GLY A 95 -3.04 9.86 11.91
C GLY A 95 -2.38 11.06 12.57
N SER A 96 -3.19 11.91 13.20
CA SER A 96 -2.69 13.14 13.82
C SER A 96 -3.41 13.46 15.12
N ILE A 97 -2.65 13.84 16.15
CA ILE A 97 -3.15 14.28 17.46
C ILE A 97 -2.50 15.61 17.80
N GLY A 98 -3.30 16.67 17.82
CA GLY A 98 -2.80 18.03 18.03
C GLY A 98 -1.77 18.43 16.98
N LYS A 99 -0.51 18.61 17.40
CA LYS A 99 0.61 18.99 16.52
C LYS A 99 1.44 17.81 16.03
N ILE A 100 1.14 16.59 16.47
CA ILE A 100 1.92 15.39 16.15
C ILE A 100 1.17 14.61 15.06
N GLY A 101 1.82 14.40 13.93
CA GLY A 101 1.37 13.52 12.86
C GLY A 101 2.26 12.28 12.76
N GLN A 102 1.66 11.13 12.49
CA GLN A 102 2.35 9.88 12.18
C GLN A 102 1.81 9.36 10.84
N LEU A 103 2.69 9.32 9.83
CA LEU A 103 2.41 8.69 8.55
C LEU A 103 2.89 7.24 8.60
N VAL A 104 2.11 6.32 8.05
CA VAL A 104 2.51 4.92 7.90
C VAL A 104 2.30 4.53 6.44
N ASP A 105 3.40 4.31 5.72
CA ASP A 105 3.36 3.96 4.31
C ASP A 105 2.59 2.65 4.09
N GLY A 106 1.82 2.59 3.00
CA GLY A 106 0.98 1.45 2.66
C GLY A 106 -0.31 1.34 3.47
N GLU A 107 -0.64 2.31 4.34
CA GLU A 107 -1.90 2.32 5.08
C GLU A 107 -3.05 2.93 4.27
N PRO A 108 -4.28 2.36 4.34
CA PRO A 108 -5.46 2.98 3.76
C PRO A 108 -5.69 4.38 4.35
N VAL A 109 -6.14 5.30 3.50
CA VAL A 109 -6.53 6.66 3.89
C VAL A 109 -7.96 6.90 3.44
N PHE A 110 -8.78 7.29 4.40
CA PHE A 110 -10.19 7.55 4.21
C PHE A 110 -10.42 9.05 4.08
N ILE A 111 -11.17 9.43 3.05
CA ILE A 111 -11.58 10.81 2.84
C ILE A 111 -13.06 10.91 3.19
N GLN A 112 -13.39 11.80 4.11
CA GLN A 112 -14.76 12.00 4.57
C GLN A 112 -15.71 12.24 3.39
N GLY A 113 -16.84 11.51 3.37
CA GLY A 113 -17.83 11.60 2.30
C GLY A 113 -17.41 10.99 0.95
N LYS A 114 -16.27 10.29 0.87
CA LYS A 114 -15.82 9.59 -0.36
C LYS A 114 -15.90 8.08 -0.16
N SER A 115 -16.79 7.43 -0.88
CA SER A 115 -17.02 5.99 -0.80
C SER A 115 -15.79 5.20 -1.26
N SER A 116 -15.59 4.02 -0.69
CA SER A 116 -14.58 3.04 -1.12
C SER A 116 -15.18 1.65 -1.08
N LEU A 117 -14.80 0.78 -2.03
CA LEU A 117 -14.95 -0.66 -1.90
C LEU A 117 -13.84 -1.16 -0.95
N LEU A 118 -14.22 -1.91 0.08
CA LEU A 118 -13.32 -2.36 1.14
C LEU A 118 -13.38 -3.86 1.31
N PHE A 119 -12.21 -4.48 1.28
CA PHE A 119 -11.98 -5.84 1.79
C PHE A 119 -11.55 -5.70 3.24
N ALA A 120 -12.41 -6.14 4.16
CA ALA A 120 -12.26 -5.91 5.59
C ALA A 120 -12.14 -7.23 6.35
N ARG A 121 -11.26 -7.24 7.36
CA ARG A 121 -11.08 -8.34 8.31
C ARG A 121 -11.45 -7.87 9.70
N SER A 122 -12.29 -8.63 10.39
CA SER A 122 -12.68 -8.37 11.78
C SER A 122 -11.48 -8.52 12.70
N ILE A 123 -11.25 -7.54 13.56
CA ILE A 123 -10.23 -7.62 14.61
C ILE A 123 -10.85 -7.75 16.00
N LYS A 124 -12.07 -7.23 16.18
CA LYS A 124 -12.93 -7.36 17.35
C LYS A 124 -14.37 -7.03 16.93
N PRO A 125 -15.39 -7.39 17.71
CA PRO A 125 -16.78 -7.09 17.34
C PRO A 125 -16.98 -5.61 16.94
N GLY A 126 -17.51 -5.39 15.74
CA GLY A 126 -17.79 -4.05 15.20
C GLY A 126 -16.57 -3.23 14.74
N THR A 127 -15.34 -3.74 14.89
CA THR A 127 -14.12 -3.08 14.42
C THR A 127 -13.33 -3.97 13.48
N PHE A 128 -12.91 -3.39 12.37
CA PHE A 128 -12.23 -4.08 11.28
C PHE A 128 -10.88 -3.44 10.99
N SER A 129 -10.03 -4.19 10.32
CA SER A 129 -8.84 -3.72 9.61
C SER A 129 -9.05 -3.94 8.12
N VAL A 130 -8.36 -3.18 7.27
CA VAL A 130 -8.40 -3.40 5.81
C VAL A 130 -7.42 -4.51 5.45
N VAL A 131 -7.90 -5.52 4.72
CA VAL A 131 -7.07 -6.61 4.20
C VAL A 131 -5.95 -6.04 3.36
N ALA A 132 -4.73 -6.53 3.55
CA ALA A 132 -3.55 -6.06 2.81
C ALA A 132 -3.34 -4.52 2.86
N ARG A 133 -3.83 -3.87 3.93
CA ARG A 133 -3.70 -2.43 4.16
C ARG A 133 -4.26 -1.63 2.97
N ALA A 134 -3.50 -0.70 2.38
CA ALA A 134 -4.00 0.15 1.31
C ALA A 134 -4.46 -0.65 0.07
N GLN A 135 -3.94 -1.87 -0.14
CA GLN A 135 -4.29 -2.69 -1.30
C GLN A 135 -5.74 -3.21 -1.23
N GLY A 136 -6.33 -3.37 -0.04
CA GLY A 136 -7.72 -3.78 0.13
C GLY A 136 -8.73 -2.63 0.15
N GLN A 137 -8.27 -1.39 -0.01
CA GLN A 137 -9.15 -0.23 -0.21
C GLN A 137 -9.12 0.17 -1.69
N PHE A 138 -10.28 0.23 -2.32
CA PHE A 138 -10.43 0.78 -3.65
C PHE A 138 -11.38 1.97 -3.62
N PRO A 139 -10.87 3.23 -3.69
CA PRO A 139 -11.71 4.40 -3.76
C PRO A 139 -12.70 4.32 -4.93
N VAL A 140 -13.94 4.75 -4.69
CA VAL A 140 -14.97 4.81 -5.73
C VAL A 140 -14.95 6.21 -6.33
N LEU A 141 -14.71 6.28 -7.64
CA LEU A 141 -14.86 7.50 -8.42
C LEU A 141 -16.21 7.55 -9.09
N VAL A 142 -16.83 8.73 -9.08
CA VAL A 142 -18.07 8.99 -9.81
C VAL A 142 -17.74 9.88 -11.00
N ASP A 143 -17.99 9.39 -12.20
CA ASP A 143 -17.83 10.19 -13.41
C ASP A 143 -18.87 11.32 -13.44
N ALA A 144 -18.43 12.56 -13.62
CA ALA A 144 -19.31 13.72 -13.49
C ALA A 144 -20.41 13.77 -14.58
N ALA A 145 -20.06 13.32 -15.79
CA ALA A 145 -20.93 13.37 -16.97
C ALA A 145 -21.92 12.20 -17.01
N SER A 146 -21.43 10.97 -16.86
CA SER A 146 -22.23 9.75 -16.99
C SER A 146 -22.77 9.22 -15.67
N LYS A 147 -22.37 9.78 -14.53
CA LYS A 147 -22.71 9.32 -13.17
C LYS A 147 -22.31 7.87 -12.86
N ARG A 148 -21.51 7.24 -13.73
CA ARG A 148 -21.02 5.88 -13.54
C ARG A 148 -19.98 5.83 -12.42
N LYS A 149 -20.05 4.78 -11.61
CA LYS A 149 -19.11 4.51 -10.53
C LYS A 149 -18.03 3.54 -11.01
N SER A 150 -16.77 3.84 -10.72
CA SER A 150 -15.66 2.92 -10.96
C SER A 150 -14.77 2.84 -9.72
N VAL A 151 -14.09 1.71 -9.57
CA VAL A 151 -13.13 1.53 -8.48
C VAL A 151 -11.72 1.83 -8.98
N VAL A 152 -10.92 2.52 -8.18
CA VAL A 152 -9.52 2.82 -8.51
C VAL A 152 -8.59 2.27 -7.45
N ARG A 153 -7.31 2.16 -7.81
CA ARG A 153 -6.27 1.70 -6.88
C ARG A 153 -6.03 2.78 -5.85
N ASN A 154 -5.79 2.41 -4.60
CA ASN A 154 -5.36 3.36 -3.60
C ASN A 154 -3.97 3.91 -3.96
N ALA A 155 -3.82 5.24 -3.92
CA ALA A 155 -2.56 5.91 -4.18
C ALA A 155 -1.47 5.54 -3.15
N ASN A 156 -1.87 5.19 -1.92
CA ASN A 156 -0.95 4.83 -0.84
C ASN A 156 -0.32 3.44 -0.98
N CYS A 157 -0.74 2.63 -1.96
CA CYS A 157 -0.09 1.33 -2.21
C CYS A 157 1.37 1.44 -2.65
N GLY A 158 1.82 2.62 -3.10
CA GLY A 158 3.17 2.81 -3.63
C GLY A 158 3.45 1.92 -4.86
N LEU A 159 4.71 1.49 -4.99
CA LEU A 159 5.13 0.50 -5.98
C LEU A 159 4.88 -0.91 -5.43
N LEU A 160 4.07 -1.69 -6.14
CA LEU A 160 3.86 -3.10 -5.85
C LEU A 160 4.70 -3.95 -6.80
N LEU A 161 5.54 -4.81 -6.23
CA LEU A 161 6.29 -5.79 -7.01
C LEU A 161 5.38 -7.00 -7.29
N PRO A 162 5.44 -7.58 -8.51
CA PRO A 162 4.77 -8.85 -8.76
C PRO A 162 5.36 -9.92 -7.84
N ARG A 163 4.50 -10.73 -7.22
CA ARG A 163 4.96 -11.89 -6.46
C ARG A 163 5.45 -12.96 -7.44
N ASN A 164 6.76 -13.01 -7.66
CA ASN A 164 7.35 -14.09 -8.45
C ASN A 164 7.53 -15.33 -7.57
N GLN A 165 6.61 -16.30 -7.68
CA GLN A 165 6.67 -17.58 -6.94
C GLN A 165 7.99 -18.37 -7.18
N ALA A 166 8.73 -18.07 -8.25
CA ALA A 166 10.04 -18.67 -8.49
C ALA A 166 11.15 -18.17 -7.55
N VAL A 167 10.91 -17.12 -6.76
CA VAL A 167 11.92 -16.54 -5.85
C VAL A 167 11.85 -17.15 -4.45
N GLU A 168 10.67 -17.54 -3.97
CA GLU A 168 10.52 -18.24 -2.67
C GLU A 168 11.24 -19.60 -2.63
N SER A 169 11.45 -20.23 -3.79
CA SER A 169 12.19 -21.50 -3.94
C SER A 169 13.70 -21.32 -4.20
N ARG A 170 14.24 -20.09 -4.21
CA ARG A 170 15.60 -19.78 -4.68
C ARG A 170 16.58 -19.32 -3.59
N VAL A 171 16.59 -19.98 -2.45
CA VAL A 171 17.81 -20.02 -1.60
C VAL A 171 18.76 -21.06 -2.22
N GLY A 172 19.41 -20.73 -3.34
CA GLY A 172 20.34 -21.61 -4.06
C GLY A 172 20.86 -20.98 -5.38
N PRO A 173 22.00 -21.45 -5.93
CA PRO A 173 22.66 -20.82 -7.08
C PRO A 173 21.77 -20.85 -8.35
N VAL A 174 21.69 -19.71 -9.03
CA VAL A 174 20.75 -19.45 -10.13
C VAL A 174 21.23 -20.11 -11.42
N ALA A 175 20.48 -21.09 -11.92
CA ALA A 175 20.53 -21.49 -13.33
C ALA A 175 19.42 -20.77 -14.13
N PRO A 176 19.70 -20.25 -15.35
CA PRO A 176 18.73 -19.53 -16.15
C PRO A 176 17.97 -20.50 -17.03
N GLN A 177 16.73 -20.85 -16.64
CA GLN A 177 15.77 -21.43 -17.58
C GLN A 177 14.42 -20.73 -17.38
N ALA A 178 14.18 -19.74 -18.23
CA ALA A 178 12.89 -19.09 -18.39
C ALA A 178 11.95 -20.06 -19.13
N ARG A 179 11.22 -20.88 -18.37
CA ARG A 179 10.04 -21.56 -18.89
C ARG A 179 8.90 -20.54 -18.83
N ALA A 180 8.16 -20.37 -19.93
CA ALA A 180 6.97 -19.54 -19.94
C ALA A 180 6.01 -20.04 -18.86
N ALA A 181 5.89 -19.27 -17.77
CA ALA A 181 5.01 -19.61 -16.67
C ALA A 181 3.56 -19.60 -17.18
N ALA A 182 2.77 -20.60 -16.79
CA ALA A 182 1.32 -20.49 -16.85
C ALA A 182 0.89 -19.14 -16.23
N PRO A 183 -0.21 -18.51 -16.69
CA PRO A 183 -0.63 -17.23 -16.12
C PRO A 183 -0.76 -17.40 -14.61
N GLY A 184 0.12 -16.72 -13.87
CA GLY A 184 0.14 -16.75 -12.42
C GLY A 184 -1.14 -16.13 -11.86
N PRO A 185 -1.39 -16.29 -10.55
CA PRO A 185 -2.54 -15.66 -9.92
C PRO A 185 -2.53 -14.14 -10.16
N VAL A 186 -3.68 -13.61 -10.60
CA VAL A 186 -3.83 -12.21 -11.00
C VAL A 186 -3.78 -11.32 -9.76
N ALA A 187 -3.02 -10.23 -9.81
CA ALA A 187 -3.00 -9.25 -8.73
C ALA A 187 -4.37 -8.59 -8.56
N ALA A 188 -4.81 -8.36 -7.32
CA ALA A 188 -6.11 -7.74 -7.03
C ALA A 188 -6.23 -6.34 -7.67
N VAL A 189 -5.12 -5.59 -7.69
CA VAL A 189 -5.09 -4.27 -8.32
C VAL A 189 -5.37 -4.36 -9.83
N ASP A 190 -4.78 -5.34 -10.52
CA ASP A 190 -4.97 -5.53 -11.96
C ASP A 190 -6.37 -6.07 -12.28
N ALA A 191 -6.93 -6.91 -11.39
CA ALA A 191 -8.26 -7.48 -11.54
C ALA A 191 -9.39 -6.45 -11.35
N LEU A 192 -9.17 -5.42 -10.52
CA LEU A 192 -10.23 -4.52 -10.06
C LEU A 192 -10.11 -3.08 -10.58
N HIS A 193 -8.89 -2.56 -10.70
CA HIS A 193 -8.67 -1.15 -11.04
C HIS A 193 -9.35 -0.73 -12.35
N GLY A 194 -10.03 0.42 -12.32
CA GLY A 194 -10.62 1.06 -13.49
C GLY A 194 -11.95 0.43 -13.94
N ARG A 195 -12.38 -0.66 -13.31
CA ARG A 195 -13.63 -1.34 -13.64
C ARG A 195 -14.83 -0.64 -13.02
N ALA A 196 -16.00 -0.82 -13.63
CA ALA A 196 -17.27 -0.36 -13.09
C ALA A 196 -17.54 -1.04 -11.74
N LEU A 197 -18.05 -0.25 -10.77
CA LEU A 197 -18.32 -0.75 -9.43
C LEU A 197 -19.28 -1.94 -9.46
N GLU A 198 -20.33 -1.85 -10.27
CA GLU A 198 -21.39 -2.86 -10.37
C GLU A 198 -20.89 -4.20 -10.92
N ASP A 199 -19.90 -4.18 -11.82
CA ASP A 199 -19.28 -5.40 -12.33
C ASP A 199 -18.32 -6.00 -11.32
N VAL A 200 -17.58 -5.15 -10.60
CA VAL A 200 -16.67 -5.59 -9.54
C VAL A 200 -17.44 -6.24 -8.39
N THR A 201 -18.54 -5.64 -7.92
CA THR A 201 -19.32 -6.22 -6.81
C THR A 201 -19.91 -7.57 -7.20
N ARG A 202 -20.43 -7.70 -8.43
CA ARG A 202 -20.92 -8.97 -8.98
C ARG A 202 -19.83 -10.06 -9.00
N ASP A 203 -18.64 -9.72 -9.50
CA ASP A 203 -17.53 -10.67 -9.58
C ASP A 203 -17.03 -11.09 -8.20
N VAL A 204 -16.95 -10.14 -7.25
CA VAL A 204 -16.60 -10.43 -5.86
C VAL A 204 -17.58 -11.41 -5.23
N VAL A 205 -18.89 -11.27 -5.46
CA VAL A 205 -19.90 -12.22 -4.95
C VAL A 205 -19.66 -13.63 -5.50
N VAL A 206 -19.39 -13.76 -6.80
CA VAL A 206 -19.13 -15.05 -7.44
C VAL A 206 -17.86 -15.68 -6.87
N GLN A 207 -16.80 -14.89 -6.80
CA GLN A 207 -15.50 -15.31 -6.30
C GLN A 207 -15.56 -15.70 -4.81
N TRP A 208 -16.27 -14.92 -4.00
CA TRP A 208 -16.51 -15.20 -2.58
C TRP A 208 -17.15 -16.58 -2.39
N LYS A 209 -18.23 -16.87 -3.12
CA LYS A 209 -18.92 -18.17 -3.08
C LYS A 209 -18.04 -19.33 -3.54
N ARG A 210 -17.00 -19.08 -4.35
CA ARG A 210 -16.04 -20.10 -4.76
C ARG A 210 -15.05 -20.43 -3.65
N LEU A 211 -14.59 -19.41 -2.92
CA LEU A 211 -13.48 -19.51 -1.96
C LEU A 211 -13.93 -19.79 -0.52
N HIS A 212 -15.13 -19.35 -0.11
CA HIS A 212 -15.66 -19.52 1.26
C HIS A 212 -16.73 -20.61 1.35
N LYS A 213 -16.51 -21.74 0.67
CA LYS A 213 -17.41 -22.91 0.75
C LYS A 213 -17.16 -23.73 2.00
#